data_AF-A0A3D1CXP8-F1
#
_entry.id   AF-A0A3D1CXP8-F1
#
_cell.length_a   1.000
_cell.length_b   1.000
_cell.length_c   1.000
_cell.angle_alpha   90.00
_cell.angle_beta   90.00
_cell.angle_gamma   90.00
#
_symmetry.space_group_name_H-M   'P 1'
#
loop_
_entity.id
_entity.type
_entity.pdbx_description
1 polymer ?
#
loop_
_entity_poly.entity_id
_entity_poly.type
_entity_poly.pdbx_seq_one_letter_code
_entity_poly.pdbx_strand_id
1 'polypeptide(L)'
;WAKADFDSPAGLIRSSWKREKGKLMLEVTVPPNCSATVWFPDEAGKIITENSGLARQAGKKNGYLLFDIPAGNYQFSNQGAN
;
A
#
# COMPACT_ATOMS: atom_id res chain seq x y z
N TRP A 1 11.29 -7.25 7.33
CA TRP A 1 10.56 -5.98 7.45
C TRP A 1 11.49 -4.89 6.95
N ALA A 2 10.96 -3.81 6.41
CA ALA A 2 11.74 -2.63 6.06
C ALA A 2 10.90 -1.38 6.25
N LYS A 3 11.55 -0.25 6.55
CA LYS A 3 10.92 1.06 6.72
C LYS A 3 11.82 2.13 6.11
N ALA A 4 11.21 3.08 5.43
CA ALA A 4 11.87 4.26 4.90
C ALA A 4 10.97 5.49 5.06
N ASP A 5 11.58 6.59 5.47
CA ASP A 5 10.97 7.90 5.63
C ASP A 5 11.75 8.88 4.76
N PHE A 6 11.05 9.80 4.09
CA PHE A 6 11.65 10.84 3.26
C PHE A 6 10.90 12.16 3.45
N ASP A 7 11.60 13.15 3.98
CA ASP A 7 11.10 14.51 4.11
C ASP A 7 11.25 15.24 2.78
N SER A 8 10.19 15.21 1.98
CA SER A 8 10.13 15.92 0.70
C SER A 8 9.68 17.38 0.89
N PRO A 9 9.87 18.26 -0.10
CA PRO A 9 9.30 19.61 -0.07
C PRO A 9 7.77 19.65 0.09
N ALA A 10 7.06 18.59 -0.32
CA ALA A 10 5.62 18.48 -0.17
C ALA A 10 5.18 17.98 1.21
N GLY A 11 6.13 17.51 2.04
CA GLY A 11 5.89 16.90 3.34
C GLY A 11 6.45 15.48 3.44
N LEU A 12 6.15 14.82 4.56
CA LEU A 12 6.66 13.49 4.89
C LEU A 12 6.05 12.43 3.97
N ILE A 13 6.91 11.66 3.31
CA ILE A 13 6.59 10.42 2.63
C ILE A 13 7.12 9.27 3.49
N ARG A 14 6.28 8.28 3.80
CA ARG A 14 6.68 7.09 4.57
C ARG A 14 6.20 5.84 3.89
N SER A 15 7.04 4.81 3.91
CA SER A 15 6.66 3.44 3.57
C SER A 15 7.28 2.46 4.57
N SER A 16 6.46 1.53 5.06
CA SER A 16 6.91 0.49 5.99
C SER A 16 6.18 -0.80 5.67
N TRP A 17 6.91 -1.91 5.56
CA TRP A 17 6.28 -3.21 5.34
C TRP A 17 6.85 -4.29 6.24
N LYS A 18 5.97 -5.24 6.57
CA LYS A 18 6.33 -6.45 7.30
C LYS A 18 5.52 -7.64 6.79
N ARG A 19 6.13 -8.82 6.86
CA ARG A 19 5.46 -10.10 6.60
C ARG A 19 5.44 -10.90 7.89
N GLU A 20 4.25 -11.30 8.33
CA GLU A 20 4.04 -12.09 9.54
C GLU A 20 2.97 -13.16 9.25
N LYS A 21 3.25 -14.43 9.56
CA LYS A 21 2.31 -15.54 9.37
C LYS A 21 1.67 -15.60 7.97
N GLY A 22 2.47 -15.32 6.94
CA GLY A 22 2.00 -15.29 5.54
C GLY A 22 1.19 -14.05 5.16
N LYS A 23 0.95 -13.09 6.07
CA LYS A 23 0.30 -11.81 5.80
C LYS A 23 1.34 -10.72 5.55
N LEU A 24 1.28 -10.07 4.40
CA LEU A 24 2.01 -8.82 4.12
C LEU A 24 1.17 -7.65 4.64
N MET A 25 1.80 -6.75 5.38
CA MET A 25 1.24 -5.46 5.80
C MET A 25 2.16 -4.36 5.28
N LEU A 26 1.57 -3.35 4.63
CA LEU A 26 2.24 -2.18 4.11
C LEU A 26 1.54 -0.94 4.64
N GLU A 27 2.29 -0.04 5.26
CA GLU A 27 1.85 1.28 5.71
C GLU A 27 2.47 2.34 4.80
N VAL A 28 1.64 3.28 4.34
CA VAL A 28 2.05 4.36 3.43
C VAL A 28 1.51 5.68 3.94
N THR A 29 2.37 6.71 4.00
CA THR A 29 1.95 8.11 4.21
C THR A 29 2.19 8.88 2.92
N VAL A 30 1.12 9.49 2.40
CA VAL A 30 1.14 10.40 1.27
C VAL A 30 0.90 11.82 1.80
N PRO A 31 1.81 12.78 1.56
CA PRO A 31 1.66 14.13 2.08
C PRO A 31 0.47 14.87 1.45
N PRO A 32 0.00 15.98 2.07
CA PRO A 32 -1.05 16.82 1.52
C PRO A 32 -0.77 17.26 0.07
N ASN A 33 -1.83 17.44 -0.71
CA ASN A 33 -1.78 17.83 -2.13
C ASN A 33 -0.99 16.88 -3.05
N CYS A 34 -0.68 15.66 -2.59
CA CYS A 34 -0.03 14.63 -3.39
C CYS A 34 -0.94 13.39 -3.57
N SER A 35 -0.54 12.53 -4.49
CA SER A 35 -1.12 11.19 -4.70
C SER A 35 0.01 10.17 -4.89
N ALA A 36 -0.29 8.90 -4.69
CA ALA A 36 0.64 7.81 -4.96
C ALA A 36 -0.04 6.65 -5.67
N THR A 37 0.76 5.85 -6.39
CA THR A 37 0.34 4.54 -6.90
C THR A 37 1.05 3.47 -6.09
N VAL A 38 0.30 2.72 -5.29
CA VAL A 38 0.81 1.60 -4.49
C VAL A 38 0.84 0.35 -5.36
N TRP A 39 1.98 -0.32 -5.39
CA TRP A 39 2.15 -1.63 -6.02
C TRP A 39 2.14 -2.70 -4.93
N PHE A 40 1.04 -3.42 -4.81
CA PHE A 40 0.90 -4.47 -3.81
C PHE A 40 0.94 -5.86 -4.47
N PRO A 41 1.74 -6.82 -3.97
CA PRO A 41 1.84 -8.16 -4.54
C PRO A 41 0.48 -8.86 -4.68
N ASP A 42 0.16 -9.30 -5.88
CA ASP A 42 -1.04 -10.08 -6.19
C ASP A 42 -0.75 -11.57 -6.05
N GLU A 43 -0.67 -12.02 -4.81
CA GLU A 43 -0.32 -13.40 -4.44
C GLU A 43 -1.54 -14.32 -4.59
N ALA A 44 -1.37 -15.43 -5.32
CA ALA A 44 -2.45 -16.39 -5.56
C ALA A 44 -3.08 -16.90 -4.26
N GLY A 45 -4.42 -16.97 -4.23
CA GLY A 45 -5.16 -17.41 -3.04
C GLY A 45 -5.17 -16.39 -1.92
N LYS A 46 -4.78 -15.13 -2.16
CA LYS A 46 -4.88 -14.05 -1.19
C LYS A 46 -5.71 -12.89 -1.69
N ILE A 47 -6.43 -12.28 -0.77
CA ILE A 47 -7.26 -11.09 -1.00
C ILE A 47 -6.51 -9.90 -0.40
N ILE A 48 -6.37 -8.84 -1.19
CA ILE A 48 -5.79 -7.56 -0.74
C ILE A 48 -6.89 -6.70 -0.13
N THR A 49 -6.62 -6.14 1.03
CA THR A 49 -7.51 -5.24 1.77
C THR A 49 -6.83 -3.90 2.02
N GLU A 50 -7.61 -2.83 1.96
CA GLU A 50 -7.23 -1.48 2.34
C GLU A 50 -8.38 -0.91 3.19
N ASN A 51 -8.07 -0.29 4.34
CA ASN A 51 -9.08 0.00 5.37
C ASN A 51 -9.76 1.38 5.21
N SER A 52 -9.19 2.31 4.43
CA SER A 52 -9.72 3.67 4.27
C SER A 52 -10.90 3.73 3.29
N GLY A 53 -10.97 2.81 2.33
CA GLY A 53 -11.95 2.84 1.23
C GLY A 53 -11.68 3.92 0.18
N LEU A 54 -10.58 4.66 0.30
CA LEU A 54 -10.19 5.72 -0.64
C LEU A 54 -9.24 5.21 -1.73
N ALA A 55 -8.67 4.02 -1.56
CA ALA A 55 -7.80 3.40 -2.56
C ALA A 55 -8.60 2.88 -3.75
N ARG A 56 -8.25 3.32 -4.96
CA ARG A 56 -8.89 2.89 -6.21
C ARG A 56 -7.97 1.94 -6.96
N GLN A 57 -8.44 0.73 -7.27
CA GLN A 57 -7.69 -0.19 -8.12
C GLN A 57 -7.50 0.41 -9.52
N ALA A 58 -6.24 0.58 -9.92
CA ALA A 58 -5.84 1.20 -11.19
C ALA A 58 -5.45 0.17 -12.25
N GLY A 59 -5.12 -1.07 -11.85
CA GLY A 59 -4.82 -2.15 -12.78
C GLY A 59 -3.96 -3.25 -12.17
N LYS A 60 -3.38 -4.08 -13.04
CA LYS A 60 -2.44 -5.16 -12.68
C LYS A 60 -1.22 -5.10 -13.59
N LYS A 61 -0.01 -5.20 -13.01
CA LYS A 61 1.25 -5.20 -13.77
C LYS A 61 2.33 -6.00 -13.04
N ASN A 62 3.03 -6.86 -13.78
CA ASN A 62 4.19 -7.62 -13.28
C ASN A 62 3.96 -8.40 -11.97
N GLY A 63 2.77 -8.95 -11.76
CA GLY A 63 2.43 -9.66 -10.51
C GLY A 63 2.00 -8.77 -9.34
N TYR A 64 1.72 -7.49 -9.60
CA TYR A 64 1.22 -6.53 -8.62
C TYR A 64 -0.15 -6.01 -9.02
N LEU A 65 -1.01 -5.80 -8.02
CA LEU A 65 -2.19 -4.95 -8.14
C LEU A 65 -1.81 -3.52 -7.79
N LEU A 66 -2.23 -2.59 -8.65
CA LEU A 66 -1.92 -1.17 -8.55
C LEU A 66 -3.12 -0.45 -7.95
N PHE A 67 -2.87 0.40 -6.95
CA PHE A 67 -3.89 1.22 -6.30
C PHE A 67 -3.48 2.69 -6.32
N ASP A 68 -4.34 3.55 -6.86
CA ASP A 68 -4.18 5.00 -6.73
C ASP A 68 -4.79 5.46 -5.41
N ILE A 69 -4.00 6.22 -4.65
CA ILE A 69 -4.39 6.76 -3.34
C ILE A 69 -4.16 8.29 -3.30
N PRO A 70 -5.13 9.07 -2.78
CA PRO A 70 -4.90 10.49 -2.47
C PRO A 70 -4.02 10.66 -1.22
N ALA A 71 -3.75 11.91 -0.85
CA ALA A 71 -3.08 12.26 0.42
C ALA A 71 -3.73 11.56 1.63
N GLY A 72 -2.91 11.10 2.57
CA GLY A 72 -3.39 10.41 3.77
C GLY A 72 -2.46 9.30 4.25
N ASN A 73 -2.95 8.54 5.24
CA ASN A 73 -2.27 7.37 5.78
C ASN A 73 -3.08 6.12 5.44
N TYR A 74 -2.39 5.13 4.88
CA TYR A 74 -3.01 3.92 4.34
C TYR A 74 -2.36 2.69 4.95
N GLN A 75 -3.17 1.65 5.13
CA GLN A 75 -2.69 0.33 5.47
C GLN A 75 -3.24 -0.67 4.47
N PHE A 76 -2.34 -1.25 3.69
CA PHE A 76 -2.64 -2.37 2.81
C PHE A 76 -2.24 -3.67 3.49
N SER A 77 -3.06 -4.71 3.31
CA SER A 77 -2.67 -6.03 3.75
C SER A 77 -3.23 -7.13 2.85
N ASN A 78 -2.67 -8.32 2.92
CA ASN A 78 -3.29 -9.49 2.31
C ASN A 78 -3.65 -10.56 3.33
N GLN A 79 -4.72 -11.32 3.03
CA GLN A 79 -5.18 -12.44 3.83
C GLN A 79 -5.51 -13.62 2.92
N GLY A 80 -5.39 -14.85 3.43
CA GLY A 80 -5.79 -16.03 2.66
C GLY A 80 -7.27 -15.93 2.29
N ALA A 81 -7.62 -16.31 1.06
CA ALA A 81 -8.99 -16.54 0.68
C ALA A 81 -9.51 -17.72 1.51
N ASN A 82 -10.63 -17.52 2.21
CA ASN A 82 -11.33 -18.60 2.92
C ASN A 82 -11.91 -19.61 1.93
#